data_AF-A0A9E2YRC2-F1
#
_entry.id   AF-A0A9E2YRC2-F1
#
_cell.length_a   1.000
_cell.length_b   1.000
_cell.length_c   1.000
_cell.angle_alpha   90.00
_cell.angle_beta   90.00
_cell.angle_gamma   90.00
#
_symmetry.space_group_name_H-M   'P 1'
#
loop_
_entity.id
_entity.type
_entity.pdbx_description
1 polymer ?
#
loop_
_entity_poly.entity_id
_entity_poly.type
_entity_poly.pdbx_seq_one_letter_code
_entity_poly.pdbx_strand_id
1 'polypeptide(L)'
;VATAMERGGSAKAVRLNMPERYGVGVVVPDFVLPTSEARAVLPQEYSREDAVFNVQRSALLIAALTTGTTAAFPAALEDRLHQPYRASLVPGLEEMVKLRAPGLLGCALSGAGPSVLVFYEKGYEEVCDLIRQIFALRGHESEVLWPDIAEHGYEISHTHT
;
A
#
# COMPACT_ATOMS: atom_id res chain seq x y z
N VAL A 1 -9.46 5.23 4.41
CA VAL A 1 -10.81 5.41 3.79
C VAL A 1 -10.95 4.46 2.62
N ALA A 2 -12.15 3.96 2.35
CA ALA A 2 -12.51 3.29 1.09
C ALA A 2 -13.26 4.28 0.20
N THR A 3 -12.90 4.40 -1.07
CA THR A 3 -13.46 5.41 -1.97
C THR A 3 -13.87 4.83 -3.31
N ALA A 4 -14.92 5.38 -3.91
CA ALA A 4 -15.33 5.07 -5.27
C ALA A 4 -15.81 6.34 -5.99
N MET A 5 -15.50 6.45 -7.29
CA MET A 5 -15.99 7.55 -8.13
C MET A 5 -17.44 7.26 -8.57
N GLU A 6 -18.29 8.27 -8.48
CA GLU A 6 -19.65 8.24 -8.99
C GLU A 6 -19.71 8.76 -10.43
N ARG A 7 -20.81 8.40 -11.12
CA ARG A 7 -21.14 9.02 -12.41
C ARG A 7 -21.37 10.52 -12.17
N GLY A 8 -20.59 11.37 -12.83
CA GLY A 8 -20.63 12.83 -12.65
C GLY A 8 -19.43 13.44 -11.93
N GLY A 9 -18.44 12.62 -11.51
CA GLY A 9 -17.15 13.12 -11.01
C GLY A 9 -17.10 13.38 -9.50
N SER A 10 -18.19 13.19 -8.76
CA SER A 10 -18.15 13.13 -7.30
C SER A 10 -17.54 11.80 -6.82
N ALA A 11 -17.01 11.79 -5.60
CA ALA A 11 -16.52 10.57 -4.95
C ALA A 11 -17.36 10.25 -3.71
N LYS A 12 -17.67 8.97 -3.52
CA LYS A 12 -18.12 8.44 -2.22
C LYS A 12 -16.91 7.98 -1.44
N ALA A 13 -16.87 8.34 -0.17
CA ALA A 13 -15.83 7.93 0.76
C ALA A 13 -16.46 7.37 2.03
N VAL A 14 -15.95 6.23 2.48
CA VAL A 14 -16.30 5.63 3.76
C VAL A 14 -15.04 5.52 4.60
N ARG A 15 -15.09 6.03 5.83
CA ARG A 15 -14.00 5.83 6.78
C ARG A 15 -14.02 4.41 7.30
N LEU A 16 -12.84 3.82 7.39
CA LEU A 16 -12.63 2.53 8.02
C LEU A 16 -11.98 2.80 9.37
N ASN A 17 -12.49 2.14 10.41
CA ASN A 17 -11.83 2.11 11.71
C ASN A 17 -10.91 0.89 11.71
N MET A 18 -9.62 1.16 11.81
CA MET A 18 -8.61 0.12 11.82
C MET A 18 -8.38 -0.32 13.27
N PRO A 19 -8.42 -1.64 13.59
CA PRO A 19 -8.07 -2.15 14.89
C PRO A 19 -6.65 -1.70 15.30
N GLU A 20 -6.47 -1.33 16.57
CA GLU A 20 -5.20 -0.84 17.12
C GLU A 20 -4.05 -1.86 17.09
N ARG A 21 -4.34 -3.10 16.71
CA ARG A 21 -3.37 -4.18 16.62
C ARG A 21 -2.47 -4.11 15.39
N TYR A 22 -2.79 -3.26 14.41
CA TYR A 22 -1.98 -3.08 13.22
C TYR A 22 -1.10 -1.84 13.32
N GLY A 23 0.11 -1.94 12.80
CA GLY A 23 0.95 -0.82 12.46
C GLY A 23 1.15 -0.73 10.94
N VAL A 24 1.46 0.49 10.48
CA VAL A 24 1.77 0.77 9.08
C VAL A 24 3.03 1.62 9.01
N GLY A 25 4.02 1.14 8.29
CA GLY A 25 5.24 1.87 7.96
C GLY A 25 5.25 2.23 6.49
N VAL A 26 5.89 3.33 6.13
CA VAL A 26 6.17 3.68 4.73
C VAL A 26 7.67 3.77 4.56
N VAL A 27 8.25 2.85 3.80
CA VAL A 27 9.68 2.85 3.48
C VAL A 27 9.89 3.64 2.21
N VAL A 28 10.62 4.74 2.30
CA VAL A 28 10.84 5.69 1.21
C VAL A 28 12.30 5.60 0.77
N PRO A 29 12.58 5.14 -0.46
CA PRO A 29 13.94 5.09 -0.96
C PRO A 29 14.41 6.46 -1.46
N ASP A 30 15.72 6.60 -1.63
CA ASP A 30 16.42 7.82 -2.04
C ASP A 30 16.28 8.23 -3.53
N PHE A 31 15.32 7.64 -4.24
CA PHE A 31 15.06 7.94 -5.65
C PHE A 31 13.60 8.29 -5.88
N VAL A 32 13.36 8.98 -7.00
CA VAL A 32 12.02 9.41 -7.42
C VAL A 32 11.60 8.59 -8.63
N LEU A 33 10.38 8.08 -8.58
CA LEU A 33 9.71 7.48 -9.73
C LEU A 33 8.60 8.41 -10.21
N PRO A 34 8.71 9.01 -11.41
CA PRO A 34 7.64 9.85 -11.94
C PRO A 34 6.33 9.08 -12.09
N THR A 35 5.23 9.64 -11.58
CA THR A 35 3.90 9.03 -11.70
C THR A 35 3.50 8.77 -13.16
N SER A 36 3.98 9.59 -14.11
CA SER A 36 3.78 9.36 -15.54
C SER A 36 4.43 8.06 -16.01
N GLU A 37 5.65 7.75 -15.58
CA GLU A 37 6.35 6.51 -15.94
C GLU A 37 5.68 5.29 -15.29
N ALA A 38 5.34 5.39 -14.01
CA ALA A 38 4.63 4.33 -13.28
C ALA A 38 3.23 4.04 -13.86
N ARG A 39 2.60 5.01 -14.55
CA ARG A 39 1.33 4.82 -15.27
C ARG A 39 1.55 4.30 -16.69
N ALA A 40 2.63 4.70 -17.36
CA ALA A 40 2.92 4.31 -18.73
C ALA A 40 3.21 2.82 -18.89
N VAL A 41 3.68 2.14 -17.84
CA VAL A 41 3.92 0.69 -17.85
C VAL A 41 2.66 -0.17 -17.68
N LEU A 42 1.51 0.43 -17.32
CA LEU A 42 0.27 -0.31 -17.14
C LEU A 42 -0.37 -0.64 -18.49
N PRO A 43 -0.87 -1.87 -18.69
CA PRO A 43 -1.56 -2.22 -19.92
C PRO A 43 -2.89 -1.46 -20.03
N GLN A 44 -3.36 -1.29 -21.28
CA GLN A 44 -4.66 -0.67 -21.55
C GLN A 44 -5.83 -1.58 -21.16
N GLU A 45 -5.63 -2.90 -21.18
CA GLU A 45 -6.65 -3.90 -20.91
C GLU A 45 -6.11 -4.98 -19.98
N TYR A 46 -7.02 -5.56 -19.18
CA TYR A 46 -6.72 -6.69 -18.31
C TYR A 46 -7.65 -7.85 -18.64
N SER A 47 -7.18 -9.06 -18.36
CA SER A 47 -8.05 -10.23 -18.45
C SER A 47 -9.20 -10.11 -17.46
N ARG A 48 -10.35 -10.73 -17.78
CA ARG A 48 -11.46 -10.84 -16.82
C ARG A 48 -11.03 -11.56 -15.54
N GLU A 49 -10.12 -12.54 -15.66
CA GLU A 49 -9.60 -13.29 -14.50
C GLU A 49 -8.87 -12.36 -13.54
N ASP A 50 -7.94 -11.54 -14.04
CA ASP A 50 -7.15 -10.63 -13.20
C ASP A 50 -8.01 -9.53 -12.59
N ALA A 51 -8.97 -9.01 -13.35
CA ALA A 51 -9.94 -8.04 -12.82
C ALA A 51 -10.77 -8.64 -11.67
N VAL A 52 -11.31 -9.85 -11.84
CA VAL A 52 -12.06 -10.54 -10.78
C VAL A 52 -11.17 -10.83 -9.56
N PHE A 53 -9.96 -11.32 -9.81
CA PHE A 53 -8.98 -11.61 -8.76
C PHE A 53 -8.69 -10.37 -7.90
N ASN A 54 -8.41 -9.22 -8.53
CA ASN A 54 -8.09 -8.00 -7.81
C ASN A 54 -9.28 -7.37 -7.08
N VAL A 55 -10.50 -7.49 -7.62
CA VAL A 55 -11.72 -7.08 -6.90
C VAL A 55 -11.89 -7.91 -5.63
N GLN A 56 -11.65 -9.23 -5.71
CA GLN A 56 -11.67 -10.10 -4.54
C GLN A 56 -10.60 -9.72 -3.51
N ARG A 57 -9.37 -9.36 -3.94
CA ARG A 57 -8.30 -8.94 -3.03
C ARG A 57 -8.60 -7.62 -2.34
N SER A 58 -9.13 -6.66 -3.09
CA SER A 58 -9.60 -5.37 -2.55
C SER A 58 -10.68 -5.57 -1.49
N ALA A 59 -11.70 -6.39 -1.77
CA ALA A 59 -12.77 -6.69 -0.81
C ALA A 59 -12.23 -7.41 0.44
N LEU A 60 -11.34 -8.38 0.27
CA LEU A 60 -10.70 -9.10 1.37
C LEU A 60 -9.82 -8.19 2.23
N LEU A 61 -9.10 -7.24 1.62
CA LEU A 61 -8.26 -6.28 2.34
C LEU A 61 -9.12 -5.37 3.23
N ILE A 62 -10.24 -4.87 2.72
CA ILE A 62 -11.20 -4.08 3.50
C ILE A 62 -11.74 -4.89 4.68
N ALA A 63 -12.10 -6.15 4.45
CA ALA A 63 -12.57 -7.03 5.52
C ALA A 63 -11.47 -7.29 6.56
N ALA A 64 -10.23 -7.56 6.14
CA ALA A 64 -9.10 -7.76 7.03
C ALA A 64 -8.85 -6.52 7.90
N LEU A 65 -8.75 -5.35 7.26
CA LEU A 65 -8.50 -4.06 7.91
C LEU A 65 -9.59 -3.67 8.92
N THR A 66 -10.84 -4.09 8.73
CA THR A 66 -11.95 -3.73 9.62
C THR A 66 -12.25 -4.77 10.69
N THR A 67 -11.89 -6.05 10.47
CA THR A 67 -12.20 -7.14 11.40
C THR A 67 -11.05 -7.56 12.30
N GLY A 68 -9.82 -7.14 12.03
CA GLY A 68 -8.66 -7.58 12.82
C GLY A 68 -8.06 -8.91 12.35
N THR A 69 -8.53 -9.46 11.22
CA THR A 69 -8.12 -10.76 10.67
C THR A 69 -6.76 -10.69 9.97
N THR A 70 -5.66 -10.85 10.72
CA THR A 70 -4.28 -10.81 10.19
C THR A 70 -3.99 -11.88 9.14
N ALA A 71 -4.52 -13.08 9.33
CA ALA A 71 -4.29 -14.21 8.43
C ALA A 71 -4.77 -13.95 6.98
N ALA A 72 -5.64 -12.96 6.76
CA ALA A 72 -6.12 -12.59 5.43
C ALA A 72 -5.13 -11.72 4.64
N PHE A 73 -4.22 -10.99 5.31
CA PHE A 73 -3.34 -10.02 4.67
C PHE A 73 -2.46 -10.60 3.55
N PRO A 74 -1.81 -11.77 3.71
CA PRO A 74 -0.95 -12.31 2.66
C PRO A 74 -1.68 -12.51 1.32
N ALA A 75 -2.95 -12.92 1.36
CA ALA A 75 -3.77 -13.06 0.16
C ALA A 75 -4.37 -11.72 -0.27
N ALA A 76 -4.77 -10.87 0.69
CA ALA A 76 -5.44 -9.60 0.43
C ALA A 76 -4.53 -8.54 -0.23
N LEU A 77 -3.21 -8.63 -0.01
CA LEU A 77 -2.20 -7.75 -0.60
C LEU A 77 -1.68 -8.24 -1.95
N GLU A 78 -2.14 -9.39 -2.45
CA GLU A 78 -1.81 -9.83 -3.80
C GLU A 78 -2.42 -8.88 -4.84
N ASP A 79 -1.64 -8.56 -5.87
CA ASP A 79 -2.04 -7.63 -6.92
C ASP A 79 -1.57 -8.13 -8.29
N ARG A 80 -2.51 -8.22 -9.23
CA ARG A 80 -2.24 -8.53 -10.64
C ARG A 80 -2.46 -7.34 -11.57
N LEU A 81 -2.94 -6.21 -11.06
CA LEU A 81 -3.25 -5.04 -11.88
C LEU A 81 -2.12 -4.00 -11.92
N HIS A 82 -1.30 -3.87 -10.87
CA HIS A 82 -0.32 -2.78 -10.81
C HIS A 82 1.11 -3.25 -10.52
N GLN A 83 1.33 -3.95 -9.42
CA GLN A 83 2.65 -4.32 -8.91
C GLN A 83 3.48 -5.16 -9.90
N PRO A 84 2.93 -6.16 -10.64
CA PRO A 84 3.72 -6.90 -11.61
C PRO A 84 4.28 -6.02 -12.73
N TYR A 85 3.52 -5.04 -13.18
CA TYR A 85 3.92 -4.13 -14.26
C TYR A 85 4.88 -3.02 -13.78
N ARG A 86 4.85 -2.70 -12.48
CA ARG A 86 5.73 -1.69 -11.86
C ARG A 86 6.97 -2.30 -11.21
N ALA A 87 7.06 -3.62 -11.10
CA ALA A 87 8.15 -4.33 -10.44
C ALA A 87 9.53 -3.95 -10.99
N SER A 88 9.66 -3.78 -12.30
CA SER A 88 10.92 -3.38 -12.93
C SER A 88 11.35 -1.93 -12.63
N LEU A 89 10.43 -1.08 -12.18
CA LEU A 89 10.68 0.33 -11.88
C LEU A 89 11.16 0.55 -10.43
N VAL A 90 10.98 -0.45 -9.56
CA VAL A 90 11.31 -0.35 -8.13
C VAL A 90 12.22 -1.52 -7.76
N PRO A 91 13.54 -1.28 -7.61
CA PRO A 91 14.49 -2.33 -7.31
C PRO A 91 14.12 -3.12 -6.06
N GLY A 92 13.98 -4.44 -6.20
CA GLY A 92 13.63 -5.33 -5.10
C GLY A 92 12.14 -5.44 -4.77
N LEU A 93 11.23 -4.77 -5.50
CA LEU A 93 9.79 -4.80 -5.20
C LEU A 93 9.22 -6.22 -5.16
N GLU A 94 9.58 -7.08 -6.12
CA GLU A 94 9.09 -8.48 -6.14
C GLU A 94 9.48 -9.26 -4.90
N GLU A 95 10.68 -9.02 -4.38
CA GLU A 95 11.20 -9.64 -3.17
C GLU A 95 10.44 -9.11 -1.95
N MET A 96 10.24 -7.79 -1.87
CA MET A 96 9.53 -7.12 -0.79
C MET A 96 8.08 -7.59 -0.65
N VAL A 97 7.32 -7.71 -1.75
CA VAL A 97 5.90 -8.13 -1.69
C VAL A 97 5.72 -9.63 -1.40
N LYS A 98 6.74 -10.44 -1.71
CA LYS A 98 6.78 -11.88 -1.39
C LYS A 98 7.38 -12.17 -0.01
N LEU A 99 7.98 -11.17 0.65
CA LEU A 99 8.62 -11.31 1.96
C LEU A 99 7.63 -11.81 3.01
N ARG A 100 8.10 -12.72 3.87
CA ARG A 100 7.36 -13.22 5.02
C ARG A 100 8.31 -13.22 6.22
N ALA A 101 7.85 -12.68 7.33
CA ALA A 101 8.59 -12.62 8.59
C ALA A 101 7.60 -12.63 9.76
N PRO A 102 8.01 -13.02 10.99
CA PRO A 102 7.19 -12.84 12.18
C PRO A 102 6.70 -11.39 12.30
N GLY A 103 5.40 -11.21 12.56
CA GLY A 103 4.77 -9.90 12.69
C GLY A 103 4.55 -9.12 11.39
N LEU A 104 5.18 -9.50 10.27
CA LEU A 104 4.93 -8.89 8.97
C LEU A 104 3.64 -9.44 8.36
N LEU A 105 2.65 -8.55 8.17
CA LEU A 105 1.38 -8.89 7.51
C LEU A 105 1.51 -8.86 5.99
N GLY A 106 2.32 -7.95 5.48
CA GLY A 106 2.75 -7.92 4.09
C GLY A 106 3.12 -6.52 3.61
N CYS A 107 3.61 -6.46 2.38
CA CYS A 107 4.09 -5.23 1.76
C CYS A 107 3.30 -4.95 0.48
N ALA A 108 3.11 -3.67 0.17
CA ALA A 108 2.54 -3.24 -1.10
C ALA A 108 3.23 -1.95 -1.59
N LEU A 109 3.19 -1.70 -2.89
CA LEU A 109 3.63 -0.42 -3.42
C LEU A 109 2.74 0.71 -2.89
N SER A 110 3.33 1.77 -2.35
CA SER A 110 2.59 2.96 -1.92
C SER A 110 2.23 3.82 -3.13
N GLY A 111 0.96 3.78 -3.54
CA GLY A 111 0.47 4.53 -4.68
C GLY A 111 1.17 4.15 -5.99
N ALA A 112 1.87 5.10 -6.62
CA ALA A 112 2.65 4.86 -7.84
C ALA A 112 4.06 4.34 -7.57
N GLY A 113 4.53 4.35 -6.31
CA GLY A 113 5.92 4.12 -5.95
C GLY A 113 6.76 5.40 -5.96
N PRO A 114 8.05 5.29 -5.59
CA PRO A 114 8.76 4.04 -5.30
C PRO A 114 8.64 3.57 -3.85
N SER A 115 7.99 4.35 -2.98
CA SER A 115 7.80 4.00 -1.57
C SER A 115 6.98 2.71 -1.41
N VAL A 116 7.27 1.96 -0.35
CA VAL A 116 6.62 0.69 -0.02
C VAL A 116 5.86 0.84 1.29
N LEU A 117 4.56 0.49 1.27
CA LEU A 117 3.74 0.31 2.47
C LEU A 117 4.06 -1.04 3.10
N VAL A 118 4.25 -1.03 4.42
CA VAL A 118 4.54 -2.21 5.22
C VAL A 118 3.46 -2.33 6.28
N PHE A 119 2.63 -3.38 6.20
CA PHE A 119 1.64 -3.71 7.23
C PHE A 119 2.25 -4.71 8.21
N TYR A 120 2.13 -4.45 9.50
CA TYR A 120 2.68 -5.30 10.55
C TYR A 120 1.76 -5.37 11.78
N GLU A 121 1.95 -6.38 12.62
CA GLU A 121 1.33 -6.43 13.94
C GLU A 121 2.06 -5.46 14.88
N LYS A 122 1.32 -4.65 15.64
CA LYS A 122 1.90 -3.65 16.55
C LYS A 122 2.96 -4.27 17.48
N GLY A 123 4.11 -3.60 17.62
CA GLY A 123 5.28 -4.14 18.33
C GLY A 123 6.28 -4.89 17.43
N TYR A 124 6.04 -4.94 16.11
CA TYR A 124 6.96 -5.47 15.10
C TYR A 124 7.41 -4.38 14.12
N GLU A 125 7.59 -3.15 14.58
CA GLU A 125 8.01 -2.01 13.74
C GLU A 125 9.32 -2.32 12.97
N GLU A 126 10.21 -3.10 13.58
CA GLU A 126 11.51 -3.50 13.03
C GLU A 126 11.43 -4.25 11.71
N VAL A 127 10.28 -4.83 11.34
CA VAL A 127 10.13 -5.49 10.03
C VAL A 127 10.28 -4.52 8.86
N CYS A 128 10.13 -3.21 9.09
CA CYS A 128 10.43 -2.19 8.09
C CYS A 128 11.92 -2.18 7.70
N ASP A 129 12.83 -2.56 8.60
CA ASP A 129 14.26 -2.63 8.31
C ASP A 129 14.59 -3.74 7.30
N LEU A 130 13.76 -4.78 7.19
CA LEU A 130 13.92 -5.80 6.15
C LEU A 130 13.77 -5.20 4.74
N ILE A 131 12.83 -4.25 4.59
CA ILE A 131 12.60 -3.56 3.31
C ILE A 131 13.74 -2.59 3.02
N ARG A 132 14.24 -1.89 4.04
CA ARG A 132 15.43 -1.03 3.90
C ARG A 132 16.66 -1.82 3.48
N GLN A 133 16.86 -3.00 4.04
CA GLN A 133 17.94 -3.90 3.66
C GLN A 133 17.82 -4.33 2.20
N ILE A 134 16.62 -4.65 1.71
CA ILE A 134 16.43 -4.97 0.30
C ILE A 134 16.78 -3.75 -0.57
N PHE A 135 16.36 -2.53 -0.23
CA PHE A 135 16.80 -1.33 -0.96
C PHE A 135 18.32 -1.15 -0.94
N ALA A 136 18.96 -1.31 0.22
CA ALA A 136 20.42 -1.19 0.37
C ALA A 136 21.16 -2.24 -0.49
N LEU A 137 20.67 -3.49 -0.54
CA LEU A 137 21.19 -4.54 -1.42
C LEU A 137 21.00 -4.25 -2.91
N ARG A 138 20.16 -3.27 -3.26
CA ARG A 138 19.96 -2.75 -4.62
C ARG A 138 20.66 -1.40 -4.84
N GLY A 139 21.45 -0.93 -3.88
CA GLY A 139 22.25 0.29 -3.98
C GLY A 139 21.49 1.58 -3.65
N HIS A 140 20.39 1.48 -2.90
CA HIS A 140 19.55 2.61 -2.53
C HIS A 140 19.47 2.76 -1.01
N GLU A 141 19.71 3.97 -0.51
CA GLU A 141 19.37 4.32 0.87
C GLU A 141 17.85 4.47 1.01
N SER A 142 17.36 4.32 2.23
CA SER A 142 15.92 4.51 2.51
C SER A 142 15.66 4.90 3.96
N GLU A 143 14.58 5.64 4.16
CA GLU A 143 14.05 6.01 5.46
C GLU A 143 12.67 5.37 5.71
N VAL A 144 12.28 5.28 6.98
CA VAL A 144 10.94 4.85 7.37
C VAL A 144 10.18 6.05 7.89
N LEU A 145 9.02 6.29 7.29
CA LEU A 145 8.01 7.18 7.82
C LEU A 145 7.03 6.36 8.64
N TRP A 146 6.68 6.88 9.82
CA TRP A 146 5.72 6.30 10.74
C TRP A 146 4.46 7.17 10.73
N PRO A 147 3.59 7.04 9.71
CA PRO A 147 2.39 7.83 9.65
C PRO A 147 1.44 7.39 10.74
N ASP A 148 1.07 8.30 11.63
CA ASP A 148 -0.17 8.13 12.37
C ASP A 148 -1.33 8.09 11.37
N ILE A 149 -2.28 7.17 11.59
CA ILE A 149 -3.49 7.16 10.78
C ILE A 149 -4.34 8.35 11.21
N ALA A 150 -4.39 9.35 10.33
CA ALA A 150 -5.07 10.61 10.59
C ALA A 150 -6.49 10.39 11.13
N GLU A 151 -6.74 10.96 12.31
CA GLU A 151 -8.05 10.87 12.95
C GLU A 151 -9.09 11.79 12.31
N HIS A 152 -8.67 12.79 11.56
CA HIS A 152 -9.55 13.72 10.88
C HIS A 152 -8.99 14.04 9.49
N GLY A 153 -9.88 14.33 8.55
CA GLY A 153 -9.48 14.86 7.25
C GLY A 153 -9.04 16.32 7.36
N TYR A 154 -8.76 16.96 6.23
CA TYR A 154 -8.50 18.38 6.21
C TYR A 154 -9.78 19.18 6.51
N GLU A 155 -9.72 20.07 7.51
CA GLU A 155 -10.81 20.99 7.84
C GLU A 155 -10.47 22.40 7.33
N ILE A 156 -11.40 23.00 6.57
CA ILE A 156 -11.30 24.40 6.15
C ILE A 156 -12.05 25.23 7.19
N SER A 157 -11.32 25.95 8.04
CA SER A 157 -11.91 26.96 8.91
C SER A 157 -11.99 28.30 8.16
N HIS A 158 -13.21 28.76 7.89
CA HIS A 158 -13.42 30.12 7.40
C HIS A 158 -13.33 31.08 8.59
N THR A 159 -12.21 31.78 8.75
CA THR A 159 -12.11 32.91 9.68
C THR A 159 -12.90 34.08 9.06
N HIS A 160 -14.18 34.22 9.42
CA HIS A 160 -14.92 35.45 9.13
C HIS A 160 -14.46 36.54 10.11
N THR A 161 -13.96 37.63 9.53
CA THR A 161 -13.69 38.90 10.24
C THR A 161 -14.96 39.74 10.23
#